data_AF-A0A132NU68-F1
#
_entry.id   AF-A0A132NU68-F1
#
_cell.length_a   1.000
_cell.length_b   1.000
_cell.length_c   1.000
_cell.angle_alpha   90.00
_cell.angle_beta   90.00
_cell.angle_gamma   90.00
#
_symmetry.space_group_name_H-M   'P 1'
#
loop_
_entity.id
_entity.type
_entity.pdbx_description
1 polymer ?
#
loop_
_entity_poly.entity_id
_entity_poly.type
_entity_poly.pdbx_seq_one_letter_code
_entity_poly.pdbx_strand_id
1 'polypeptide(L)'
;MDHACWTVLAIKPTIKNPRCYIVSMGTSNRIRKIKLRHIGIKRTDERIRFHRREKPVEEKEMMRNEERVSADRFFEYNPNLGPPYHVLVDTSFLNYTVKMKLDLVNAMIDCLYAKAIPYVTDCVIQELERHGQRFGIALRLVKDPRVKRLKCDHDNIGYADDCLCNRAKAAQCYIVATNDVELKHRIRKLPGIPIMSVLRGCYGIERLADAAIA
;
A
#
# COMPACT_ATOMS: atom_id res chain seq x y z
N MET A 1 -20.21 -71.43 -44.43
CA MET A 1 -20.95 -70.25 -43.92
C MET A 1 -20.82 -70.38 -42.42
N ASP A 2 -19.72 -69.89 -41.87
CA ASP A 2 -19.31 -70.24 -40.52
C ASP A 2 -19.12 -68.95 -39.74
N HIS A 3 -20.17 -68.64 -38.99
CA HIS A 3 -20.17 -67.66 -37.92
C HIS A 3 -19.46 -68.27 -36.70
N ALA A 4 -18.42 -67.61 -36.19
CA ALA A 4 -17.96 -67.76 -34.81
C ALA A 4 -17.26 -66.43 -34.42
N CYS A 5 -18.00 -65.51 -33.81
CA CYS A 5 -18.17 -65.34 -32.37
C CYS A 5 -16.88 -64.83 -31.70
N TRP A 6 -16.89 -63.54 -31.39
CA TRP A 6 -15.88 -62.84 -30.61
C TRP A 6 -16.00 -63.22 -29.14
N THR A 7 -14.99 -63.85 -28.57
CA THR A 7 -14.80 -63.92 -27.12
C THR A 7 -13.61 -63.07 -26.73
N VAL A 8 -13.92 -61.89 -26.19
CA VAL A 8 -12.94 -61.03 -25.50
C VAL A 8 -12.77 -61.60 -24.09
N LEU A 9 -11.70 -62.37 -23.86
CA LEU A 9 -11.25 -62.68 -22.51
C LEU A 9 -10.36 -61.53 -22.02
N ALA A 10 -10.96 -60.62 -21.25
CA ALA A 10 -10.26 -59.60 -20.51
C ALA A 10 -9.54 -60.25 -19.31
N ILE A 11 -8.32 -60.73 -19.52
CA ILE A 11 -7.39 -61.01 -18.43
C ILE A 11 -6.65 -59.70 -18.18
N LYS A 12 -6.90 -59.04 -17.05
CA LYS A 12 -6.07 -57.94 -16.54
C LYS A 12 -4.77 -58.53 -15.97
N PRO A 13 -3.58 -58.18 -16.48
CA PRO A 13 -2.35 -58.32 -15.72
C PRO A 13 -1.90 -56.92 -15.29
N THR A 14 -2.09 -56.63 -14.01
CA THR A 14 -1.37 -55.61 -13.27
C THR A 14 0.14 -55.88 -13.36
N ILE A 15 0.84 -55.28 -14.33
CA ILE A 15 2.31 -55.32 -14.41
C ILE A 15 2.84 -53.91 -14.68
N LYS A 16 3.36 -53.27 -13.63
CA LYS A 16 4.14 -52.03 -13.68
C LYS A 16 5.54 -52.33 -14.26
N ASN A 17 5.69 -52.47 -15.58
CA ASN A 17 6.90 -52.08 -16.34
C ASN A 17 6.78 -52.47 -17.82
N PRO A 18 6.84 -51.54 -18.79
CA PRO A 18 6.88 -51.90 -20.20
C PRO A 18 8.33 -52.00 -20.66
N ARG A 19 8.90 -53.19 -20.56
CA ARG A 19 10.08 -53.58 -21.36
C ARG A 19 9.68 -54.73 -22.27
N CYS A 20 8.92 -54.40 -23.32
CA CYS A 20 8.66 -55.32 -24.42
C CYS A 20 9.83 -55.28 -25.40
N TYR A 21 10.44 -56.44 -25.66
CA TYR A 21 11.42 -56.63 -26.73
C TYR A 21 10.94 -57.75 -27.65
N ILE A 22 10.99 -57.55 -28.97
CA ILE A 22 10.94 -58.63 -29.95
C ILE A 22 12.39 -58.92 -30.33
N VAL A 23 12.81 -60.18 -30.17
CA VAL A 23 14.10 -60.67 -30.65
C VAL A 23 13.82 -61.46 -31.93
N SER A 24 14.27 -60.96 -33.08
CA SER A 24 14.32 -61.72 -34.33
C SER A 24 15.75 -62.19 -34.58
N MET A 25 15.96 -63.50 -34.73
CA MET A 25 17.24 -64.08 -35.14
C MET A 25 17.55 -63.69 -36.60
N GLY A 26 18.62 -62.91 -36.77
CA GLY A 26 19.19 -62.53 -38.07
C GLY A 26 20.38 -61.58 -37.85
N THR A 27 21.46 -61.77 -38.60
CA THR A 27 22.84 -61.25 -38.38
C THR A 27 23.05 -59.73 -38.47
N SER A 28 22.06 -58.91 -38.14
CA SER A 28 22.25 -57.47 -37.90
C SER A 28 21.23 -56.94 -36.90
N ASN A 29 21.56 -57.07 -35.61
CA ASN A 29 20.70 -56.59 -34.52
C ASN A 29 20.82 -55.07 -34.33
N ARG A 30 20.06 -54.28 -35.11
CA ARG A 30 19.66 -52.92 -34.67
C ARG A 30 18.22 -52.97 -34.16
N ILE A 31 18.09 -53.12 -32.84
CA ILE A 31 16.82 -53.07 -32.12
C ILE A 31 16.22 -51.65 -32.29
N ARG A 32 15.14 -51.51 -33.09
CA ARG A 32 14.44 -50.22 -33.28
C ARG A 32 13.38 -50.04 -32.20
N LYS A 33 13.48 -48.99 -31.38
CA LYS A 33 12.47 -48.64 -30.37
C LYS A 33 11.17 -48.17 -31.05
N ILE A 34 10.04 -48.81 -30.75
CA ILE A 34 8.72 -48.64 -31.41
C ILE A 34 8.05 -47.27 -31.17
N LYS A 35 8.68 -46.35 -30.42
CA LYS A 35 8.15 -44.98 -30.24
C LYS A 35 9.25 -43.94 -30.35
N LEU A 36 9.64 -43.62 -31.58
CA LEU A 36 10.40 -42.40 -31.87
C LEU A 36 9.46 -41.21 -31.64
N ARG A 37 9.54 -40.59 -30.46
CA ARG A 37 8.83 -39.33 -30.18
C ARG A 37 9.60 -38.20 -30.84
N HIS A 38 8.92 -37.27 -31.53
CA HIS A 38 9.54 -36.02 -31.95
C HIS A 38 10.18 -35.32 -30.73
N ILE A 39 11.46 -35.00 -30.82
CA ILE A 39 12.20 -34.31 -29.75
C ILE A 39 11.86 -32.81 -29.88
N GLY A 40 10.75 -32.41 -29.26
CA GLY A 40 10.39 -31.01 -29.07
C GLY A 40 11.04 -30.43 -27.81
N ILE A 41 11.19 -29.12 -27.75
CA ILE A 41 11.67 -28.41 -26.57
C ILE A 41 10.65 -28.64 -25.43
N LYS A 42 11.14 -29.13 -24.29
CA LYS A 42 10.30 -29.44 -23.12
C LYS A 42 10.07 -28.16 -22.29
N ARG A 43 8.92 -28.03 -21.61
CA ARG A 43 8.65 -26.88 -20.71
C ARG A 43 9.68 -26.68 -19.58
N THR A 44 10.45 -27.71 -19.26
CA THR A 44 11.50 -27.71 -18.23
C THR A 44 12.90 -27.35 -18.77
N ASP A 45 13.03 -27.14 -20.09
CA ASP A 45 14.29 -26.82 -20.76
C ASP A 45 14.79 -25.42 -20.32
N GLU A 46 16.04 -25.34 -19.88
CA GLU A 46 16.66 -24.10 -19.37
C GLU A 46 16.66 -22.98 -20.41
N ARG A 47 16.66 -23.31 -21.72
CA ARG A 47 16.62 -22.30 -22.79
C ARG A 47 15.31 -21.52 -22.85
N ILE A 48 14.20 -22.06 -22.30
CA ILE A 48 12.92 -21.33 -22.19
C ILE A 48 12.88 -20.46 -20.92
N ARG A 49 13.74 -20.72 -19.92
CA ARG A 49 13.74 -20.00 -18.64
C ARG A 49 14.19 -18.54 -18.74
N PHE A 50 14.76 -18.10 -19.86
CA PHE A 50 15.15 -16.70 -20.08
C PHE A 50 13.97 -15.70 -20.00
N HIS A 51 12.72 -16.15 -20.15
CA HIS A 51 11.53 -15.31 -19.94
C HIS A 51 10.82 -15.52 -18.60
N ARG A 52 11.28 -16.47 -17.77
CA ARG A 52 10.80 -16.62 -16.40
C ARG A 52 11.89 -16.14 -15.47
N ARG A 53 11.85 -14.86 -15.11
CA ARG A 53 12.51 -14.40 -13.88
C ARG A 53 11.98 -15.27 -12.75
N GLU A 54 12.74 -16.28 -12.36
CA GLU A 54 12.57 -16.90 -11.05
C GLU A 54 12.82 -15.75 -10.08
N LYS A 55 11.75 -15.21 -9.49
CA LYS A 55 11.89 -14.33 -8.35
C LYS A 55 12.72 -15.14 -7.34
N PRO A 56 13.85 -14.64 -6.84
CA PRO A 56 14.56 -15.34 -5.79
C PRO A 56 13.53 -15.67 -4.71
N VAL A 57 13.50 -16.93 -4.29
CA VAL A 57 12.72 -17.35 -3.14
C VAL A 57 13.43 -16.68 -1.97
N GLU A 58 13.00 -15.46 -1.65
CA GLU A 58 13.24 -14.88 -0.33
C GLU A 58 12.62 -15.88 0.63
N GLU A 59 13.48 -16.71 1.21
CA GLU A 59 13.12 -17.58 2.32
C GLU A 59 12.73 -16.63 3.45
N LYS A 60 11.43 -16.42 3.50
CA LYS A 60 10.72 -15.57 4.43
C LYS A 60 11.06 -16.02 5.85
N GLU A 61 12.00 -15.32 6.48
CA GLU A 61 11.72 -14.83 7.82
C GLU A 61 10.61 -13.78 7.70
N MET A 62 9.38 -14.27 7.48
CA MET A 62 8.16 -13.54 7.77
C MET A 62 8.09 -13.42 9.30
N MET A 63 9.00 -12.65 9.90
CA MET A 63 8.67 -11.99 11.14
C MET A 63 7.49 -11.10 10.78
N ARG A 64 6.29 -11.58 11.08
CA ARG A 64 5.07 -10.78 11.14
C ARG A 64 5.33 -9.76 12.24
N ASN A 65 6.00 -8.67 11.86
CA ASN A 65 6.26 -7.53 12.71
C ASN A 65 4.94 -6.77 12.82
N GLU A 66 3.98 -7.40 13.50
CA GLU A 66 2.86 -6.68 14.05
C GLU A 66 3.44 -5.79 15.14
N GLU A 67 3.59 -4.51 14.80
CA GLU A 67 3.84 -3.47 15.79
C GLU A 67 2.81 -3.66 16.91
N ARG A 68 3.27 -4.16 18.06
CA ARG A 68 2.43 -4.34 19.23
C ARG A 68 2.05 -2.96 19.73
N VAL A 69 0.85 -2.50 19.35
CA VAL A 69 0.26 -1.31 19.96
C VAL A 69 -0.07 -1.68 21.40
N SER A 70 0.52 -0.99 22.38
CA SER A 70 0.21 -1.22 23.79
C SER A 70 -1.28 -0.99 24.04
N ALA A 71 -1.92 -1.86 24.83
CA ALA A 71 -3.35 -1.75 25.13
C ALA A 71 -3.71 -0.42 25.80
N ASP A 72 -2.78 0.21 26.52
CA ASP A 72 -2.98 1.54 27.11
C ASP A 72 -3.16 2.65 26.07
N ARG A 73 -2.63 2.47 24.84
CA ARG A 73 -2.89 3.39 23.71
C ARG A 73 -4.28 3.21 23.09
N PHE A 74 -5.01 2.17 23.47
CA PHE A 74 -6.36 1.92 22.98
C PHE A 74 -7.39 2.88 23.61
N PHE A 75 -7.15 3.34 24.84
CA PHE A 75 -7.97 4.34 25.53
C PHE A 75 -7.46 5.76 25.28
N GLU A 76 -7.53 6.20 24.03
CA GLU A 76 -7.75 7.57 23.52
C GLU A 76 -6.90 8.77 24.00
N TYR A 77 -6.05 8.67 25.02
CA TYR A 77 -5.21 9.79 25.47
C TYR A 77 -3.77 9.62 25.01
N ASN A 78 -3.33 10.52 24.14
CA ASN A 78 -1.94 10.58 23.69
C ASN A 78 -1.21 11.68 24.47
N PRO A 79 -0.40 11.33 25.49
CA PRO A 79 0.25 12.31 26.36
C PRO A 79 1.29 13.19 25.63
N ASN A 80 1.66 12.85 24.39
CA ASN A 80 2.59 13.63 23.59
C ASN A 80 1.91 14.75 22.80
N LEU A 81 0.57 14.81 22.81
CA LEU A 81 -0.18 15.92 22.25
C LEU A 81 -0.36 16.98 23.33
N GLY A 82 0.41 18.06 23.21
CA GLY A 82 0.29 19.22 24.08
C GLY A 82 0.54 20.52 23.31
N PRO A 83 0.11 21.68 23.84
CA PRO A 83 0.43 22.97 23.26
C PRO A 83 1.96 23.21 23.26
N PRO A 84 2.57 23.70 22.17
CA PRO A 84 1.94 24.09 20.90
C PRO A 84 1.58 22.88 20.01
N TYR A 85 0.34 22.83 19.54
CA TYR A 85 -0.12 21.76 18.66
C TYR A 85 0.59 21.82 17.31
N HIS A 86 1.05 20.67 16.84
CA HIS A 86 1.70 20.52 15.54
C HIS A 86 0.71 19.93 14.54
N VAL A 87 0.36 20.69 13.51
CA VAL A 87 -0.68 20.31 12.56
C VAL A 87 -0.07 20.03 11.19
N LEU A 88 -0.14 18.80 10.69
CA LEU A 88 0.22 18.46 9.33
C LEU A 88 -0.91 18.85 8.38
N VAL A 89 -0.60 19.69 7.39
CA VAL A 89 -1.60 20.25 6.48
C VAL A 89 -1.52 19.59 5.11
N ASP A 90 -2.68 19.16 4.61
CA ASP A 90 -2.89 18.55 3.30
C ASP A 90 -3.35 19.56 2.22
N THR A 91 -3.21 19.22 0.93
CA THR A 91 -3.66 20.06 -0.21
C THR A 91 -5.17 20.29 -0.17
N SER A 92 -5.93 19.23 0.10
CA SER A 92 -7.39 19.27 0.17
C SER A 92 -7.86 20.30 1.19
N PHE A 93 -7.25 20.30 2.39
CA PHE A 93 -7.57 21.21 3.49
C PHE A 93 -7.29 22.68 3.15
N LEU A 94 -6.14 22.97 2.54
CA LEU A 94 -5.80 24.32 2.08
C LEU A 94 -6.80 24.83 1.04
N ASN A 95 -7.23 23.95 0.14
CA ASN A 95 -8.20 24.30 -0.89
C ASN A 95 -9.56 24.66 -0.29
N TYR A 96 -10.03 23.91 0.70
CA TYR A 96 -11.27 24.23 1.42
C TYR A 96 -11.13 25.48 2.28
N THR A 97 -9.98 25.70 2.92
CA THR A 97 -9.68 26.91 3.69
C THR A 97 -9.79 28.17 2.83
N VAL A 98 -9.19 28.15 1.63
CA VAL A 98 -9.31 29.25 0.67
C VAL A 98 -10.75 29.45 0.20
N LYS A 99 -11.48 28.36 -0.10
CA LYS A 99 -12.88 28.44 -0.52
C LYS A 99 -13.78 29.08 0.54
N MET A 100 -13.55 28.75 1.82
CA MET A 100 -14.30 29.28 2.96
C MET A 100 -13.77 30.62 3.47
N LYS A 101 -12.69 31.15 2.89
CA LYS A 101 -12.05 32.43 3.25
C LYS A 101 -11.61 32.49 4.72
N LEU A 102 -11.08 31.38 5.24
CA LEU A 102 -10.57 31.30 6.61
C LEU A 102 -9.07 31.62 6.63
N ASP A 103 -8.59 32.29 7.69
CA ASP A 103 -7.15 32.42 7.95
C ASP A 103 -6.64 31.15 8.64
N LEU A 104 -5.63 30.51 8.04
CA LEU A 104 -5.19 29.16 8.41
C LEU A 104 -4.78 29.06 9.88
N VAL A 105 -3.97 30.01 10.36
CA VAL A 105 -3.41 29.95 11.72
C VAL A 105 -4.44 30.37 12.76
N ASN A 106 -5.14 31.47 12.52
CA ASN A 106 -6.14 31.98 13.48
C ASN A 106 -7.30 30.99 13.63
N ALA A 107 -7.81 30.43 12.54
CA ALA A 107 -8.88 29.44 12.61
C ALA A 107 -8.44 28.13 13.31
N MET A 108 -7.15 27.76 13.26
CA MET A 108 -6.61 26.65 14.05
C MET A 108 -6.58 26.97 15.54
N ILE A 109 -6.19 28.20 15.90
CA ILE A 109 -6.18 28.65 17.31
C ILE A 109 -7.59 28.69 17.86
N ASP A 110 -8.56 29.20 17.09
CA ASP A 110 -9.97 29.26 17.48
C ASP A 110 -10.57 27.85 17.68
N CYS A 111 -10.13 26.86 16.90
CA CYS A 111 -10.60 25.48 17.00
C CYS A 111 -9.96 24.70 18.16
N LEU A 112 -8.66 24.90 18.40
CA LEU A 112 -7.90 24.15 19.41
C LEU A 112 -7.83 24.87 20.76
N TYR A 113 -8.30 26.11 20.84
CA TYR A 113 -8.16 27.02 22.00
C TYR A 113 -6.73 27.13 22.54
N ALA A 114 -5.75 26.91 21.68
CA ALA A 114 -4.34 26.88 22.03
C ALA A 114 -3.46 27.25 20.84
N LYS A 115 -2.16 27.49 21.10
CA LYS A 115 -1.20 27.80 20.05
C LYS A 115 -1.04 26.61 19.11
N ALA A 116 -1.28 26.84 17.82
CA ALA A 116 -1.10 25.85 16.76
C ALA A 116 0.01 26.28 15.79
N ILE A 117 0.80 25.32 15.33
CA ILE A 117 1.85 25.52 14.33
C ILE A 117 1.53 24.62 13.13
N PRO A 118 1.10 25.19 12.00
CA PRO A 118 0.89 24.42 10.79
C PRO A 118 2.23 24.03 10.16
N TYR A 119 2.31 22.77 9.76
CA TYR A 119 3.42 22.17 9.05
C TYR A 119 2.96 21.69 7.68
N VAL A 120 3.70 22.08 6.65
CA VAL A 120 3.47 21.61 5.28
C VAL A 120 4.69 20.83 4.83
N THR A 121 4.44 19.66 4.26
CA THR A 121 5.49 18.78 3.72
C THR A 121 5.86 19.18 2.30
N ASP A 122 7.09 18.85 1.89
CA ASP A 122 7.58 19.11 0.53
C ASP A 122 6.70 18.49 -0.56
N CYS A 123 6.15 17.29 -0.31
CA CYS A 123 5.24 16.63 -1.24
C CYS A 123 3.93 17.38 -1.46
N VAL A 124 3.35 17.95 -0.40
CA VAL A 124 2.11 18.75 -0.47
C VAL A 124 2.37 20.05 -1.25
N ILE A 125 3.52 20.69 -1.05
CA ILE A 125 3.91 21.88 -1.83
C ILE A 125 4.01 21.53 -3.31
N GLN A 126 4.68 20.43 -3.62
CA GLN A 126 4.85 20.00 -5.00
C GLN A 126 3.52 19.64 -5.67
N GLU A 127 2.59 19.03 -4.93
CA GLU A 127 1.24 18.74 -5.44
C GLU A 127 0.46 20.03 -5.75
N LEU A 128 0.54 21.05 -4.88
CA LEU A 128 -0.05 22.37 -5.15
C LEU A 128 0.57 23.03 -6.39
N GLU A 129 1.88 22.91 -6.58
CA GLU A 129 2.57 23.43 -7.76
C GLU A 129 2.12 22.72 -9.05
N ARG A 130 1.93 21.40 -9.01
CA ARG A 130 1.41 20.62 -10.16
C ARG A 130 0.01 21.06 -10.59
N HIS A 131 -0.84 21.45 -9.64
CA HIS A 131 -2.20 21.89 -9.94
C HIS A 131 -2.27 23.33 -10.52
N GLY A 132 -1.14 24.03 -10.60
CA GLY A 132 -0.98 25.26 -11.37
C GLY A 132 -1.77 26.46 -10.83
N GLN A 133 -2.26 27.31 -11.75
CA GLN A 133 -2.79 28.63 -11.39
C GLN A 133 -4.09 28.61 -10.57
N ARG A 134 -4.86 27.52 -10.59
CA ARG A 134 -6.11 27.40 -9.82
C ARG A 134 -5.89 27.53 -8.32
N PHE A 135 -4.69 27.19 -7.84
CA PHE A 135 -4.33 27.17 -6.42
C PHE A 135 -3.28 28.22 -6.06
N GLY A 136 -3.15 29.29 -6.86
CA GLY A 136 -2.18 30.36 -6.60
C GLY A 136 -2.34 31.01 -5.22
N ILE A 137 -3.58 31.11 -4.71
CA ILE A 137 -3.86 31.64 -3.36
C ILE A 137 -3.36 30.66 -2.28
N ALA A 138 -3.61 29.36 -2.44
CA ALA A 138 -3.12 28.34 -1.51
C ALA A 138 -1.60 28.31 -1.45
N LEU A 139 -0.92 28.45 -2.60
CA LEU A 139 0.54 28.53 -2.66
C LEU A 139 1.09 29.75 -1.88
N ARG A 140 0.37 30.89 -1.88
CA ARG A 140 0.74 32.07 -1.08
C ARG A 140 0.56 31.83 0.42
N LEU A 141 -0.51 31.15 0.82
CA LEU A 141 -0.75 30.77 2.21
C LEU A 141 0.35 29.86 2.75
N VAL A 142 0.80 28.89 1.96
CA VAL A 142 1.87 27.96 2.36
C VAL A 142 3.23 28.64 2.49
N LYS A 143 3.47 29.73 1.75
CA LYS A 143 4.69 30.52 1.81
C LYS A 143 4.72 31.54 2.96
N ASP A 144 3.64 31.64 3.74
CA ASP A 144 3.59 32.51 4.91
C ASP A 144 4.61 32.05 5.97
N PRO A 145 5.43 32.94 6.56
CA PRO A 145 6.39 32.58 7.61
C PRO A 145 5.76 31.94 8.85
N ARG A 146 4.45 32.09 9.08
CA ARG A 146 3.73 31.41 10.16
C ARG A 146 3.63 29.90 9.93
N VAL A 147 3.73 29.46 8.67
CA VAL A 147 3.67 28.05 8.25
C VAL A 147 5.08 27.47 8.18
N LYS A 148 5.31 26.37 8.90
CA LYS A 148 6.61 25.71 8.89
C LYS A 148 6.68 24.65 7.79
N ARG A 149 7.82 24.60 7.10
CA ARG A 149 8.08 23.61 6.06
C ARG A 149 8.81 22.39 6.63
N LEU A 150 8.32 21.19 6.33
CA LEU A 150 8.97 19.93 6.68
C LEU A 150 9.53 19.25 5.44
N LYS A 151 10.80 18.83 5.53
CA LYS A 151 11.44 18.04 4.49
C LYS A 151 10.98 16.59 4.54
N CYS A 152 10.78 16.01 3.36
CA CYS A 152 10.43 14.60 3.21
C CYS A 152 11.66 13.78 2.82
N ASP A 153 11.77 12.56 3.34
CA ASP A 153 12.89 11.65 3.09
C ASP A 153 12.64 10.69 1.91
N HIS A 154 11.59 10.94 1.14
CA HIS A 154 11.27 10.17 -0.07
C HIS A 154 11.54 11.04 -1.29
N ASP A 155 11.93 10.41 -2.41
CA ASP A 155 11.94 11.11 -3.69
C ASP A 155 10.55 11.70 -3.91
N ASN A 156 10.48 12.97 -4.27
CA ASN A 156 9.24 13.75 -4.43
C ASN A 156 8.44 13.29 -5.69
N ILE A 157 8.25 11.97 -5.81
CA ILE A 157 7.61 11.21 -6.88
C ILE A 157 6.44 10.40 -6.29
N GLY A 158 6.38 10.22 -4.96
CA GLY A 158 5.27 9.56 -4.26
C GLY A 158 4.03 10.45 -4.05
N TYR A 159 2.92 9.80 -3.67
CA TYR A 159 1.67 10.47 -3.29
C TYR A 159 1.83 11.16 -1.91
N ALA A 160 1.34 12.40 -1.78
CA ALA A 160 1.45 13.16 -0.52
C ALA A 160 0.75 12.46 0.64
N ASP A 161 -0.40 11.84 0.36
CA ASP A 161 -1.18 10.98 1.25
C ASP A 161 -0.36 9.93 2.01
N ASP A 162 0.46 9.17 1.29
CA ASP A 162 1.26 8.09 1.87
C ASP A 162 2.35 8.66 2.78
N CYS A 163 2.95 9.79 2.39
CA CYS A 163 3.89 10.52 3.22
C CYS A 163 3.24 11.02 4.52
N LEU A 164 2.04 11.60 4.45
CA LEU A 164 1.30 12.07 5.62
C LEU A 164 0.94 10.91 6.54
N CYS A 165 0.46 9.79 6.01
CA CYS A 165 0.13 8.59 6.79
C CYS A 165 1.37 8.02 7.48
N ASN A 166 2.47 7.84 6.75
CA ASN A 166 3.71 7.30 7.30
C ASN A 166 4.31 8.22 8.37
N ARG A 167 4.27 9.54 8.16
CA ARG A 167 4.76 10.51 9.14
C ARG A 167 3.92 10.54 10.40
N ALA A 168 2.59 10.56 10.25
CA ALA A 168 1.67 10.53 11.39
C ALA A 168 1.76 9.20 12.16
N LYS A 169 2.02 8.09 11.46
CA LYS A 169 2.30 6.78 12.08
C LYS A 169 3.62 6.77 12.85
N ALA A 170 4.70 7.32 12.27
CA ALA A 170 6.02 7.34 12.88
C ALA A 170 6.07 8.24 14.13
N ALA A 171 5.44 9.40 14.06
CA ALA A 171 5.37 10.36 15.14
C ALA A 171 3.91 10.68 15.46
N GLN A 172 3.42 10.12 16.56
CA GLN A 172 2.04 10.34 17.01
C GLN A 172 1.81 11.74 17.61
N CYS A 173 2.73 12.69 17.50
CA CYS A 173 2.60 14.05 18.04
C CYS A 173 1.97 15.06 17.06
N TYR A 174 1.41 14.58 15.95
CA TYR A 174 0.79 15.42 14.93
C TYR A 174 -0.73 15.31 14.90
N ILE A 175 -1.38 16.45 14.70
CA ILE A 175 -2.77 16.54 14.24
C ILE A 175 -2.75 16.54 12.72
N VAL A 176 -3.59 15.75 12.06
CA VAL A 176 -3.65 15.76 10.59
C VAL A 176 -4.85 16.58 10.11
N ALA A 177 -4.59 17.66 9.37
CA ALA A 177 -5.61 18.50 8.77
C ALA A 177 -5.88 18.08 7.33
N THR A 178 -6.99 17.37 7.12
CA THR A 178 -7.41 16.89 5.79
C THR A 178 -8.94 16.88 5.66
N ASN A 179 -9.40 17.14 4.44
CA ASN A 179 -10.80 17.03 4.06
C ASN A 179 -11.06 15.85 3.12
N ASP A 180 -10.02 15.09 2.75
CA ASP A 180 -10.19 13.90 1.91
C ASP A 180 -10.79 12.73 2.71
N VAL A 181 -11.78 12.08 2.13
CA VAL A 181 -12.52 10.98 2.75
C VAL A 181 -11.64 9.73 2.86
N GLU A 182 -10.81 9.45 1.85
CA GLU A 182 -9.96 8.27 1.82
C GLU A 182 -8.81 8.41 2.83
N LEU A 183 -8.13 9.55 2.83
CA LEU A 183 -7.08 9.86 3.81
C LEU A 183 -7.61 9.84 5.24
N LYS A 184 -8.79 10.42 5.50
CA LYS A 184 -9.46 10.30 6.82
C LYS A 184 -9.69 8.85 7.21
N HIS A 185 -10.17 8.01 6.30
CA HIS A 185 -10.40 6.60 6.60
C HIS A 185 -9.10 5.85 6.92
N ARG A 186 -7.99 6.15 6.23
CA ARG A 186 -6.66 5.60 6.56
C ARG A 186 -6.18 6.03 7.94
N ILE A 187 -6.29 7.32 8.28
CA ILE A 187 -5.82 7.87 9.56
C ILE A 187 -6.68 7.38 10.73
N ARG A 188 -7.99 7.18 10.54
CA ARG A 188 -8.86 6.61 11.59
C ARG A 188 -8.44 5.22 12.06
N LYS A 189 -7.75 4.43 11.22
CA LYS A 189 -7.18 3.13 11.60
C LYS A 189 -6.00 3.27 12.56
N LEU A 190 -5.33 4.42 12.56
CA LEU A 190 -4.24 4.73 13.48
C LEU A 190 -4.82 5.27 14.80
N PRO A 191 -4.48 4.68 15.96
CA PRO A 191 -4.92 5.19 17.25
C PRO A 191 -4.11 6.43 17.69
N GLY A 192 -4.75 7.34 18.42
CA GLY A 192 -4.10 8.49 19.05
C GLY A 192 -3.74 9.66 18.13
N ILE A 193 -4.22 9.65 16.88
CA ILE A 193 -4.01 10.73 15.90
C ILE A 193 -5.33 11.46 15.68
N PRO A 194 -5.43 12.74 16.09
CA PRO A 194 -6.60 13.55 15.86
C PRO A 194 -6.64 14.07 14.42
N ILE A 195 -7.85 14.27 13.91
CA ILE A 195 -8.08 14.70 12.53
C ILE A 195 -8.80 16.05 12.57
N MET A 196 -8.24 17.04 11.92
CA MET A 196 -8.86 18.35 11.73
C MET A 196 -9.45 18.45 10.33
N SER A 197 -10.64 19.02 10.20
CA SER A 197 -11.26 19.25 8.90
C SER A 197 -12.01 20.56 8.83
N VAL A 198 -12.12 21.11 7.62
CA VAL A 198 -12.84 22.35 7.36
C VAL A 198 -14.34 22.07 7.30
N LEU A 199 -15.09 22.70 8.19
CA LEU A 199 -16.55 22.75 8.20
C LEU A 199 -17.04 24.07 7.56
N ARG A 200 -18.33 24.39 7.70
CA ARG A 200 -18.89 25.65 7.21
C ARG A 200 -18.44 26.82 8.09
N GLY A 201 -17.39 27.52 7.69
CA GLY A 201 -16.92 28.74 8.35
C GLY A 201 -16.07 28.53 9.60
N CYS A 202 -15.76 27.28 9.98
CA CYS A 202 -14.89 26.96 11.10
C CYS A 202 -14.11 25.65 10.82
N TYR A 203 -13.10 25.38 11.64
CA TYR A 203 -12.45 24.06 11.67
C TYR A 203 -13.10 23.20 12.75
N GLY A 204 -13.24 21.91 12.46
CA GLY A 204 -13.70 20.90 13.41
C GLY A 204 -12.63 19.85 13.63
N ILE A 205 -12.51 19.38 14.86
CA ILE A 205 -11.57 18.32 15.25
C ILE A 205 -12.31 17.05 15.66
N GLU A 206 -11.82 15.92 15.16
CA GLU A 206 -12.25 14.57 15.54
C GLU A 206 -11.15 13.94 16.43
N ARG A 207 -11.56 13.15 17.44
CA ARG A 207 -10.67 12.32 18.28
C ARG A 207 -9.65 13.08 19.13
N LEU A 208 -9.96 14.32 19.55
CA LEU A 208 -9.21 15.00 20.62
C LEU A 208 -9.98 14.80 21.93
N ALA A 209 -9.41 14.06 22.89
CA ALA A 209 -10.05 13.79 24.18
C ALA A 209 -10.37 15.07 24.96
N ASP A 210 -9.55 16.11 24.81
CA ASP A 210 -9.66 17.37 25.56
C ASP A 210 -10.60 18.41 24.91
N ALA A 211 -11.02 18.22 23.65
CA ALA A 211 -11.88 19.18 22.94
C ALA A 211 -13.35 19.16 23.39
N ALA A 212 -13.76 18.15 24.17
CA ALA A 212 -15.13 18.01 24.67
C ALA A 212 -15.41 18.84 25.93
N ILE A 213 -14.45 19.64 26.42
CA ILE A 213 -14.60 20.49 27.60
C ILE A 213 -14.53 21.97 27.18
N ALA A 214 -15.64 22.45 26.59
CA ALA A 214 -16.05 23.86 26.59
C ALA A 214 -17.51 23.97 26.14
#